data_AF-A0A4D4J1H6-F1
#
_entry.id   AF-A0A4D4J1H6-F1
#
_cell.length_a   1.000
_cell.length_b   1.000
_cell.length_c   1.000
_cell.angle_alpha   90.00
_cell.angle_beta   90.00
_cell.angle_gamma   90.00
#
_symmetry.space_group_name_H-M   'P 1'
#
loop_
_entity.id
_entity.type
_entity.pdbx_description
1 polymer ?
#
loop_
_entity_poly.entity_id
_entity_poly.type
_entity_poly.pdbx_seq_one_letter_code
_entity_poly.pdbx_strand_id
1 'polypeptide(L)' 'MLAGGRDSREELPYRPNAELAPRLGTEVTEFPGGHVGYATHPAEFAARLAEVLTR' A
#
# COMPACT_ATOMS: atom_id res chain seq x y z
N MET A 1 -1.58 -8.55 -5.84
CA MET A 1 -1.82 -7.13 -5.48
C MET A 1 -0.49 -6.46 -5.22
N LEU A 2 -0.30 -5.23 -5.72
CA LEU A 2 0.79 -4.35 -5.31
C LEU A 2 0.26 -3.37 -4.27
N ALA A 3 1.04 -3.07 -3.23
CA ALA A 3 0.60 -2.22 -2.14
C ALA A 3 1.72 -1.33 -1.59
N GLY A 4 1.37 -0.17 -1.04
CA GLY A 4 2.32 0.75 -0.45
C GLY A 4 1.68 1.66 0.59
N GLY A 5 2.50 2.16 1.51
CA GLY A 5 2.08 3.21 2.44
C GLY A 5 1.82 4.52 1.71
N ARG A 6 0.73 5.23 2.04
CA ARG A 6 0.37 6.52 1.43
C ARG A 6 1.49 7.56 1.56
N ASP A 7 2.23 7.51 2.66
CA ASP A 7 3.30 8.48 2.94
C ASP A 7 4.59 8.16 2.17
N SER A 8 4.69 6.95 1.60
CA SER A 8 5.87 6.51 0.83
C SER A 8 5.77 6.83 -0.66
N ARG A 9 4.72 7.50 -1.15
CA ARG A 9 4.50 7.76 -2.59
C ARG A 9 5.70 8.38 -3.31
N GLU A 10 6.42 9.25 -2.64
CA GLU A 10 7.59 9.97 -3.18
C GLU A 10 8.91 9.21 -2.94
N GLU A 11 8.88 8.16 -2.14
CA GLU A 11 10.06 7.39 -1.77
C GLU A 11 10.40 6.37 -2.88
N LEU A 12 11.70 6.14 -3.06
CA LEU A 12 12.22 5.19 -4.05
C LEU A 12 11.58 3.78 -3.97
N PRO A 13 11.28 3.21 -2.80
CA PRO A 13 10.64 1.90 -2.70
C PRO A 13 9.21 1.84 -3.26
N TYR A 14 8.51 2.97 -3.40
CA TYR A 14 7.15 3.00 -3.94
C TYR A 14 7.12 2.98 -5.47
N ARG A 15 8.17 3.48 -6.12
CA ARG A 15 8.26 3.60 -7.59
C ARG A 15 8.00 2.30 -8.35
N PRO A 16 8.57 1.14 -7.97
CA PRO A 16 8.29 -0.11 -8.69
C PRO A 16 6.81 -0.46 -8.70
N ASN A 17 6.09 -0.21 -7.61
CA ASN A 17 4.66 -0.50 -7.53
C ASN A 17 3.87 0.38 -8.50
N ALA A 18 4.18 1.68 -8.57
CA ALA A 18 3.54 2.61 -9.49
C ALA A 18 3.79 2.26 -10.98
N GLU A 19 5.00 1.81 -11.31
CA GLU A 19 5.37 1.42 -12.68
C GLU A 19 4.80 0.06 -13.12
N LEU A 20 4.72 -0.89 -12.19
CA LEU A 20 4.26 -2.25 -12.47
C LEU A 20 2.74 -2.37 -12.46
N ALA A 21 2.03 -1.58 -11.66
CA ALA A 21 0.58 -1.69 -11.52
C ALA A 21 -0.16 -1.55 -12.88
N PRO A 22 0.12 -0.53 -13.73
CA PRO A 22 -0.50 -0.43 -15.05
C PRO A 22 -0.17 -1.62 -15.97
N ARG A 23 1.07 -2.13 -15.91
CA ARG A 23 1.53 -3.26 -16.75
C ARG A 23 0.85 -4.57 -16.36
N LEU A 24 0.48 -4.71 -15.09
CA LEU A 24 -0.20 -5.87 -14.55
C LEU A 24 -1.73 -5.71 -14.57
N GLY A 25 -2.26 -4.60 -15.09
CA GLY A 25 -3.71 -4.33 -15.12
C GLY A 25 -4.32 -4.22 -13.72
N THR A 26 -3.56 -3.71 -12.75
CA THR A 26 -4.00 -3.56 -11.36
C THR A 26 -3.72 -2.13 -10.86
N GLU A 27 -4.24 -1.80 -9.69
CA GLU A 27 -3.94 -0.54 -9.00
C GLU A 27 -3.05 -0.81 -7.77
N VAL A 28 -2.27 0.19 -7.36
CA VAL A 28 -1.54 0.12 -6.09
C VAL A 28 -2.52 0.32 -4.95
N THR A 29 -2.62 -0.68 -4.08
CA THR A 29 -3.45 -0.58 -2.87
C THR A 29 -2.73 0.19 -1.79
N GLU A 30 -3.36 1.25 -1.32
CA GLU A 30 -2.77 2.11 -0.32
C GLU A 30 -3.09 1.67 1.11
N PHE A 31 -2.07 1.75 1.96
CA PHE A 31 -2.14 1.52 3.40
C PHE A 31 -1.79 2.79 4.18
N PRO A 32 -2.30 2.94 5.42
CA PRO A 32 -1.90 4.03 6.31
C PRO A 32 -0.41 4.03 6.62
N GLY A 33 0.20 5.22 6.75
CA GLY A 33 1.63 5.39 7.05
C GLY A 33 2.56 5.23 5.85
N GLY A 34 3.86 5.14 6.14
CA GLY A 34 4.92 4.80 5.18
C GLY A 34 5.34 3.32 5.28
N HIS A 35 6.65 3.03 5.12
CA HIS A 35 7.19 1.67 5.12
C HIS A 35 6.80 0.81 6.34
N VAL A 36 6.64 1.44 7.50
CA VAL A 36 6.27 0.78 8.78
C VAL A 36 4.85 1.14 9.23
N GLY A 37 3.93 1.35 8.29
CA GLY A 37 2.53 1.70 8.56
C GLY A 37 1.80 0.79 9.54
N TYR A 38 2.13 -0.51 9.56
CA TYR A 38 1.59 -1.47 10.53
C TYR A 38 2.01 -1.18 11.98
N ALA A 39 3.14 -0.52 12.20
CA ALA A 39 3.63 -0.16 13.53
C ALA A 39 3.17 1.26 13.94
N THR A 40 3.11 2.19 13.00
CA THR A 40 2.71 3.58 13.28
C THR A 40 1.21 3.81 13.28
N HIS A 41 0.45 3.00 12.52
CA HIS A 41 -1.02 3.09 12.38
C HIS A 41 -1.68 1.70 12.51
N PRO A 42 -1.45 0.95 13.60
CA PRO A 42 -1.80 -0.47 13.69
C PRO A 42 -3.31 -0.75 13.49
N ALA A 43 -4.19 0.07 14.07
CA ALA A 43 -5.63 -0.12 13.97
C ALA A 43 -6.15 0.14 12.55
N GLU A 44 -5.76 1.27 11.94
CA GLU A 44 -6.15 1.62 10.58
C GLU A 44 -5.57 0.65 9.55
N PHE A 45 -4.33 0.22 9.74
CA PHE A 45 -3.68 -0.76 8.89
C PHE A 45 -4.41 -2.11 8.94
N ALA A 46 -4.76 -2.58 10.13
CA ALA A 46 -5.50 -3.83 10.30
C ALA A 46 -6.90 -3.77 9.67
N ALA A 47 -7.64 -2.67 9.87
CA ALA A 47 -8.93 -2.45 9.23
C ALA A 47 -8.81 -2.48 7.70
N ARG A 48 -7.85 -1.73 7.14
CA ARG A 48 -7.61 -1.69 5.70
C ARG A 48 -7.21 -3.06 5.13
N LEU A 49 -6.39 -3.81 5.87
CA LEU A 49 -5.98 -5.16 5.50
C LEU A 49 -7.18 -6.11 5.42
N ALA A 50 -8.08 -6.06 6.42
CA ALA A 50 -9.29 -6.87 6.43
C ALA A 50 -10.15 -6.58 5.19
N GLU A 51 -10.42 -5.30 4.88
CA GLU A 51 -11.20 -4.90 3.70
C GLU A 51 -10.61 -5.43 2.38
N VAL A 52 -9.29 -5.44 2.27
CA VAL A 52 -8.55 -5.84 1.07
C VAL A 52 -8.56 -7.36 0.88
N LEU A 53 -8.44 -8.12 1.96
CA LEU A 53 -8.39 -9.59 1.91
C LEU A 53 -9.77 -10.23 1.72
N THR A 54 -10.85 -9.48 1.96
CA THR A 54 -12.23 -9.96 1.80
C THR A 54 -12.86 -9.56 0.46
N ARG A 55 -12.07 -9.06 -0.47
CA ARG A 55 -12.51 -8.62 -1.82
C ARG A 55 -12.28 -9.68 -2.89
#